data_AF-A0A2N2IVQ5-F1
#
_entry.id   AF-A0A2N2IVQ5-F1
#
_cell.length_a   1.000
_cell.length_b   1.000
_cell.length_c   1.000
_cell.angle_alpha   90.00
_cell.angle_beta   90.00
_cell.angle_gamma   90.00
#
_symmetry.space_group_name_H-M   'P 1'
#
loop_
_entity.id
_entity.type
_entity.pdbx_description
1 polymer ?
#
loop_
_entity_poly.entity_id
_entity_poly.type
_entity_poly.pdbx_seq_one_letter_code
_entity_poly.pdbx_strand_id
1 'polypeptide(L)'
;MISISMLPVWLLDFGGALAMIILSGLCLHHALALARADRESPLAIFLLWFCGALFALAVSRSSGHILKHLLTFFGQKDLWLGLAPYSGSINSMAFIVIASVTLFFNRIETIMERMVRDREKIEKNSQDLFRLNKDIEAVIAERTKAGMALRIAHEVRNPVTIIGGMVRRLLNVYPPEEEGRLKLTHILDQARKLENLVSKFEAVRP
;
A
#
# COMPACT_ATOMS: atom_id res chain seq x y z
N MET A 1 -23.40 20.06 67.04
CA MET A 1 -23.66 19.99 65.59
C MET A 1 -22.40 20.46 64.88
N ILE A 2 -21.63 19.55 64.30
CA ILE A 2 -20.40 19.91 63.57
C ILE A 2 -20.82 20.40 62.19
N SER A 3 -20.81 21.72 61.99
CA SER A 3 -20.98 22.34 60.68
C SER A 3 -19.72 22.07 59.85
N ILE A 4 -19.68 20.91 59.20
CA ILE A 4 -18.62 20.61 58.22
C ILE A 4 -18.76 21.64 57.10
N SER A 5 -17.73 22.47 56.94
CA SER A 5 -17.69 23.50 55.92
C SER A 5 -17.89 22.87 54.54
N MET A 6 -18.84 23.37 53.76
CA MET A 6 -19.15 22.91 52.39
C MET A 6 -18.08 23.34 51.35
N LEU A 7 -17.02 24.01 51.81
CA LEU A 7 -15.93 24.56 51.00
C LEU A 7 -15.14 23.48 50.21
N PRO A 8 -14.81 22.29 50.76
CA PRO A 8 -14.15 21.22 50.00
C PRO A 8 -15.00 20.70 48.84
N VAL A 9 -16.31 20.61 49.04
CA VAL A 9 -17.25 20.13 48.01
C VAL A 9 -17.32 21.11 46.85
N TRP A 10 -17.44 22.41 47.16
CA TRP A 10 -17.44 23.47 46.14
C TRP A 10 -16.14 23.54 45.35
N LEU A 11 -15.00 23.44 46.03
CA LEU A 11 -13.68 23.47 45.40
C LEU A 11 -13.49 22.28 44.45
N LEU A 12 -13.94 21.09 44.86
CA LEU A 12 -13.88 19.90 44.04
C LEU A 12 -14.83 19.97 42.83
N ASP A 13 -16.05 20.48 43.01
CA ASP A 13 -17.05 20.55 41.93
C ASP A 13 -16.63 21.56 40.85
N PHE A 14 -16.20 22.76 41.25
CA PHE A 14 -15.73 23.79 40.31
C PHE A 14 -14.35 23.46 39.71
N GLY A 15 -13.38 23.09 40.55
CA GLY A 15 -12.04 22.76 40.10
C GLY A 15 -12.02 21.52 39.21
N GLY A 16 -12.77 20.49 39.57
CA GLY A 16 -12.93 19.27 38.79
C GLY A 16 -13.61 19.52 37.45
N ALA A 17 -14.68 20.32 37.41
CA ALA A 17 -15.35 20.69 36.16
C ALA A 17 -14.42 21.46 35.21
N LEU A 18 -13.68 22.45 35.73
CA LEU A 18 -12.72 23.23 34.95
C LEU A 18 -11.61 22.33 34.39
N ALA A 19 -11.02 21.48 35.23
CA ALA A 19 -9.97 20.54 34.82
C ALA A 19 -10.48 19.56 33.76
N MET A 20 -11.68 19.01 33.92
CA MET A 20 -12.33 18.12 32.96
C MET A 20 -12.50 18.78 31.59
N ILE A 21 -12.98 20.03 31.53
CA ILE A 21 -13.14 20.77 30.26
C ILE A 21 -11.78 20.99 29.59
N ILE A 22 -10.79 21.45 30.34
CA ILE A 22 -9.45 21.74 29.79
C ILE A 22 -8.81 20.45 29.26
N LEU A 23 -8.78 19.39 30.07
CA LEU A 23 -8.16 18.12 29.68
C LEU A 23 -8.88 17.47 28.50
N SER A 24 -10.22 17.42 28.53
CA SER A 24 -10.98 16.85 27.41
C SER A 24 -10.83 17.67 26.14
N GLY A 25 -10.72 19.00 26.24
CA GLY A 25 -10.44 19.89 25.10
C GLY A 25 -9.06 19.65 24.50
N LEU A 26 -8.02 19.47 25.33
CA LEU A 26 -6.68 19.11 24.88
C LEU A 26 -6.66 17.74 24.20
N CYS A 27 -7.32 16.74 24.79
CA CYS A 27 -7.46 15.41 24.19
C CYS A 27 -8.15 15.48 22.82
N LEU A 28 -9.25 16.25 22.71
CA LEU A 28 -9.96 16.43 21.45
C LEU A 28 -9.10 17.16 20.41
N HIS A 29 -8.32 18.16 20.82
CA HIS A 29 -7.38 18.86 19.94
C HIS A 29 -6.33 17.90 19.37
N HIS A 30 -5.72 17.07 20.20
CA HIS A 30 -4.76 16.06 19.76
C HIS A 30 -5.40 15.00 18.86
N ALA A 31 -6.61 14.53 19.18
CA ALA A 31 -7.34 13.58 18.35
C ALA A 31 -7.70 14.18 16.97
N LEU A 32 -8.07 15.46 16.91
CA LEU A 32 -8.30 16.20 15.67
C LEU A 32 -7.02 16.34 14.85
N ALA A 33 -5.89 16.66 15.50
CA ALA A 33 -4.60 16.76 14.82
C ALA A 33 -4.19 15.40 14.22
N LEU A 34 -4.38 14.31 14.97
CA LEU A 34 -4.10 12.95 14.52
C LEU A 34 -5.00 12.55 13.34
N ALA A 35 -6.31 12.79 13.43
CA ALA A 35 -7.26 12.49 12.36
C ALA A 35 -7.05 13.35 11.10
N ARG A 36 -6.44 14.54 11.22
CA ARG A 36 -6.05 15.36 10.07
C ARG A 36 -4.78 14.87 9.40
N ALA A 37 -3.82 14.37 10.17
CA ALA A 37 -2.57 13.84 9.66
C ALA A 37 -2.76 12.52 8.92
N ASP A 38 -3.61 11.63 9.46
CA ASP A 38 -3.93 10.34 8.85
C ASP A 38 -5.44 10.08 8.94
N ARG A 39 -6.14 10.40 7.86
CA ARG A 39 -7.61 10.21 7.74
C ARG A 39 -8.01 8.76 7.48
N GLU A 40 -7.08 7.92 7.04
CA GLU A 40 -7.38 6.53 6.72
C GLU A 40 -7.19 5.61 7.93
N SER A 41 -6.44 6.07 8.94
CA SER A 41 -6.27 5.35 10.20
C SER A 41 -7.60 5.15 10.95
N PRO A 42 -8.07 3.90 11.08
CA PRO A 42 -9.26 3.56 11.86
C PRO A 42 -9.12 3.98 13.33
N LEU A 43 -7.90 3.92 13.87
CA LEU A 43 -7.60 4.31 15.24
C LEU A 43 -7.75 5.83 15.44
N ALA A 44 -7.29 6.65 14.49
CA ALA A 44 -7.42 8.10 14.58
C ALA A 44 -8.90 8.54 14.59
N ILE A 45 -9.72 7.93 13.73
CA ILE A 45 -11.16 8.16 13.68
C ILE A 45 -11.82 7.70 15.00
N PHE A 46 -11.46 6.52 15.51
CA PHE A 46 -11.95 6.02 16.78
C PHE A 46 -11.68 6.98 17.94
N LEU A 47 -10.42 7.43 18.09
CA LEU A 47 -10.03 8.37 19.14
C LEU A 47 -10.78 9.70 19.02
N LEU A 48 -11.00 10.19 17.80
CA LEU A 48 -11.75 11.42 17.58
C LEU A 48 -13.20 11.32 18.10
N TRP A 49 -13.91 10.24 17.79
CA TRP A 49 -15.27 10.03 18.29
C TRP A 49 -15.30 9.84 19.81
N PHE A 50 -14.34 9.10 20.36
CA PHE A 50 -14.23 8.86 21.80
C PHE A 50 -13.94 10.16 22.57
N CYS A 51 -12.92 10.91 22.16
CA CYS A 51 -12.59 12.20 22.77
C CYS A 51 -13.69 13.24 22.57
N GLY A 52 -14.37 13.22 21.42
CA GLY A 52 -15.52 14.08 21.16
C GLY A 52 -16.68 13.80 22.12
N ALA A 53 -16.99 12.53 22.37
CA ALA A 53 -18.03 12.14 23.32
C ALA A 53 -17.67 12.51 24.76
N LEU A 54 -16.41 12.30 25.17
CA LEU A 54 -15.91 12.73 26.50
C LEU A 54 -15.94 14.24 26.68
N PHE A 55 -15.56 15.00 25.64
CA PHE A 55 -15.63 16.45 25.67
C PHE A 55 -17.08 16.95 25.76
N ALA A 56 -17.99 16.37 24.97
CA ALA A 56 -19.42 16.69 25.04
C ALA A 56 -20.00 16.40 26.44
N LEU A 57 -19.62 15.27 27.05
CA LEU A 57 -20.00 14.93 28.42
C LEU A 57 -19.46 15.94 29.44
N ALA A 58 -18.18 16.33 29.33
CA ALA A 58 -17.54 17.30 30.21
C ALA A 58 -18.22 18.68 30.13
N VAL A 59 -18.53 19.14 28.92
CA VAL A 59 -19.23 20.42 28.68
C VAL A 59 -20.66 20.37 29.20
N SER A 60 -21.41 19.31 28.87
CA SER A 60 -22.81 19.14 29.32
C SER A 60 -22.91 19.12 30.84
N ARG A 61 -22.08 18.29 31.50
CA ARG A 61 -22.06 18.19 32.97
C ARG A 61 -21.72 19.51 33.61
N SER A 62 -20.63 20.16 33.20
CA SER A 62 -20.18 21.43 33.79
C SER A 62 -21.22 22.53 33.61
N SER A 63 -21.84 22.62 32.43
CA SER A 63 -22.92 23.58 32.17
C SER A 63 -24.13 23.33 33.06
N GLY A 64 -24.48 22.06 33.32
CA GLY A 64 -25.55 21.69 34.25
C GLY A 64 -25.29 22.14 35.69
N HIS A 65 -24.07 21.97 36.21
CA HIS A 65 -23.70 22.45 37.54
C HIS A 65 -23.73 23.98 37.63
N ILE A 66 -23.20 24.68 36.63
CA ILE A 66 -23.21 26.15 36.58
C ILE A 66 -24.64 26.69 36.53
N LEU A 67 -25.47 26.14 35.64
CA LEU A 67 -26.86 26.57 35.47
C LEU A 67 -27.69 26.32 36.73
N LYS A 68 -27.49 25.17 37.39
CA LYS A 68 -28.10 24.86 38.70
C LYS A 68 -27.76 25.91 39.74
N HIS A 69 -26.48 26.27 39.88
CA HIS A 69 -26.05 27.27 40.85
C HIS A 69 -26.65 28.64 40.56
N LEU A 70 -26.67 29.05 39.28
CA LEU A 70 -27.20 30.33 38.86
C LEU A 70 -28.72 30.45 39.15
N LEU A 71 -29.51 29.45 38.76
CA LEU A 71 -30.97 29.43 38.99
C LEU A 71 -31.33 29.35 40.48
N THR A 72 -30.56 28.57 41.26
CA THR A 72 -30.78 28.48 42.70
C THR A 72 -30.46 29.80 43.40
N PHE A 73 -29.45 30.53 42.92
CA PHE A 73 -29.07 31.85 43.42
C PHE A 73 -30.15 32.91 43.14
N PHE A 74 -30.75 32.91 41.94
CA PHE A 74 -31.86 33.81 41.59
C PHE A 74 -33.22 33.40 42.19
N GLY A 75 -33.27 32.37 43.04
CA GLY A 75 -34.50 31.89 43.67
C GLY A 75 -35.44 31.11 42.75
N GLN A 76 -35.07 30.87 41.49
CA GLN A 76 -35.88 30.19 40.47
C GLN A 76 -35.66 28.67 40.47
N LYS A 77 -35.84 28.03 41.64
CA LYS A 77 -35.65 26.58 41.79
C LYS A 77 -36.60 25.75 40.91
N ASP A 78 -37.81 26.25 40.68
CA ASP A 78 -38.83 25.56 39.88
C ASP A 78 -38.43 25.43 38.40
N LEU A 79 -37.76 26.44 37.85
CA LEU A 79 -37.22 26.38 36.49
C LEU A 79 -36.06 25.38 36.38
N TRP A 80 -35.21 25.29 37.40
CA TRP A 80 -34.18 24.24 37.44
C TRP A 80 -34.79 22.84 37.51
N LEU A 81 -35.86 22.64 38.28
CA LEU A 81 -36.57 21.35 38.35
C LEU A 81 -37.12 20.92 36.99
N GLY A 82 -37.58 21.87 36.17
CA GLY A 82 -37.98 21.60 34.78
C GLY A 82 -36.81 21.30 33.83
N LEU A 83 -35.65 21.94 34.03
CA LEU A 83 -34.46 21.79 33.16
C LEU A 83 -33.56 20.60 33.51
N ALA A 84 -33.55 20.18 34.78
CA ALA A 84 -32.70 19.09 35.27
C ALA A 84 -32.85 17.76 34.49
N PRO A 85 -34.06 17.31 34.09
CA PRO A 85 -34.23 16.09 33.29
C PRO A 85 -33.54 16.17 31.92
N TYR A 86 -33.54 17.35 31.29
CA TYR A 86 -32.91 17.55 29.99
C TYR A 86 -31.38 17.51 30.07
N SER A 87 -30.78 18.13 31.10
CA SER A 87 -29.34 18.01 31.33
C SER A 87 -28.93 16.56 31.66
N GLY A 88 -29.76 15.86 32.43
CA GLY A 88 -29.57 14.44 32.74
C GLY A 88 -29.62 13.55 31.48
N SER A 89 -30.57 13.76 30.58
CA SER A 89 -30.72 12.94 29.38
C SER A 89 -29.54 13.08 28.41
N ILE A 90 -29.00 14.29 28.23
CA ILE A 90 -27.79 14.52 27.42
C ILE A 90 -26.59 13.75 27.99
N ASN A 91 -26.41 13.75 29.31
CA ASN A 91 -25.33 13.00 29.94
C ASN A 91 -25.51 11.49 29.75
N SER A 92 -26.73 10.97 29.94
CA SER A 92 -27.04 9.56 29.67
C SER A 92 -26.78 9.19 28.20
N MET A 93 -27.15 10.04 27.26
CA MET A 93 -26.88 9.83 25.83
C MET A 93 -25.38 9.80 25.55
N ALA A 94 -24.61 10.70 26.17
CA ALA A 94 -23.15 10.70 26.05
C ALA A 94 -22.53 9.41 26.62
N PHE A 95 -23.03 8.88 27.75
CA PHE A 95 -22.58 7.57 28.27
C PHE A 95 -22.89 6.42 27.31
N ILE A 96 -24.06 6.41 26.68
CA ILE A 96 -24.42 5.41 25.66
C ILE A 96 -23.45 5.49 24.48
N VAL A 97 -23.14 6.69 23.99
CA VAL A 97 -22.17 6.90 22.91
C VAL A 97 -20.78 6.43 23.31
N ILE A 98 -20.29 6.83 24.50
CA ILE A 98 -18.97 6.40 25.01
C ILE A 98 -18.91 4.87 25.11
N ALA A 99 -19.93 4.23 25.67
CA ALA A 99 -19.99 2.77 25.78
C ALA A 99 -20.02 2.09 24.41
N SER A 100 -20.83 2.60 23.48
CA SER A 100 -20.93 2.09 22.11
C SER A 100 -19.59 2.19 21.37
N VAL A 101 -18.94 3.35 21.43
CA VAL A 101 -17.60 3.55 20.83
C VAL A 101 -16.61 2.60 21.50
N THR A 102 -16.58 2.52 22.83
CA THR A 102 -15.66 1.64 23.57
C THR A 102 -15.83 0.17 23.18
N LEU A 103 -17.06 -0.33 23.05
CA LEU A 103 -17.31 -1.70 22.60
C LEU A 103 -16.81 -1.95 21.17
N PHE A 104 -16.82 -0.92 20.33
CA PHE A 104 -16.29 -1.00 18.97
C PHE A 104 -14.75 -1.04 18.91
N PHE A 105 -14.04 -0.77 20.02
CA PHE A 105 -12.58 -0.78 20.08
C PHE A 105 -11.98 -2.12 19.61
N ASN A 106 -12.51 -3.25 20.08
CA ASN A 106 -12.03 -4.59 19.67
C ASN A 106 -12.12 -4.79 18.15
N ARG A 107 -13.13 -4.19 17.51
CA ARG A 107 -13.30 -4.25 16.06
C ARG A 107 -12.22 -3.42 15.36
N ILE A 108 -11.90 -2.24 15.87
CA ILE A 108 -10.85 -1.37 15.33
C ILE A 108 -9.49 -2.06 15.42
N GLU A 109 -9.16 -2.67 16.55
CA GLU A 109 -7.92 -3.44 16.72
C GLU A 109 -7.80 -4.56 15.68
N THR A 110 -8.87 -5.34 15.51
CA THR A 110 -8.91 -6.40 14.47
C THR A 110 -8.69 -5.84 13.06
N ILE A 111 -9.25 -4.67 12.75
CA ILE A 111 -9.08 -4.02 11.44
C ILE A 111 -7.61 -3.59 11.27
N MET A 112 -7.02 -2.98 12.30
CA MET A 112 -5.61 -2.57 12.28
C MET A 112 -4.67 -3.75 12.00
N GLU A 113 -4.84 -4.86 12.71
CA GLU A 113 -4.03 -6.06 12.48
C GLU A 113 -4.21 -6.64 11.06
N ARG A 114 -5.45 -6.62 10.53
CA ARG A 114 -5.71 -7.08 9.17
C ARG A 114 -4.99 -6.21 8.15
N MET A 115 -5.03 -4.89 8.32
CA MET A 115 -4.31 -3.97 7.42
C MET A 115 -2.80 -4.21 7.43
N VAL A 116 -2.21 -4.48 8.60
CA VAL A 116 -0.77 -4.82 8.69
C VAL A 116 -0.48 -6.11 7.93
N ARG A 117 -1.25 -7.18 8.17
CA ARG A 117 -1.09 -8.45 7.45
C ARG A 117 -1.31 -8.31 5.94
N ASP A 118 -2.26 -7.49 5.52
CA ASP A 118 -2.55 -7.28 4.11
C ASP A 118 -1.44 -6.48 3.42
N ARG A 119 -0.84 -5.49 4.12
CA ARG A 119 0.37 -4.79 3.65
C ARG A 119 1.53 -5.77 3.41
N GLU A 120 1.79 -6.68 4.35
CA GLU A 120 2.82 -7.70 4.21
C GLU A 120 2.56 -8.63 3.01
N LYS A 121 1.31 -9.05 2.79
CA LYS A 121 0.94 -9.86 1.63
C LYS A 121 1.12 -9.11 0.31
N ILE A 122 0.74 -7.84 0.26
CA ILE A 122 0.92 -6.99 -0.94
C ILE A 122 2.41 -6.87 -1.25
N GLU A 123 3.24 -6.63 -0.24
CA GLU A 123 4.69 -6.51 -0.42
C GLU A 123 5.29 -7.83 -0.93
N LYS A 124 4.93 -8.97 -0.33
CA LYS A 124 5.38 -10.28 -0.78
C LYS A 124 4.95 -10.58 -2.21
N ASN A 125 3.69 -10.34 -2.55
CA ASN A 125 3.18 -10.53 -3.91
C ASN A 125 3.90 -9.63 -4.92
N SER A 126 4.21 -8.38 -4.54
CA SER A 126 4.98 -7.47 -5.37
C SER A 126 6.38 -8.03 -5.63
N GLN A 127 7.08 -8.53 -4.60
CA GLN A 127 8.38 -9.17 -4.75
C GLN A 127 8.33 -10.42 -5.65
N ASP A 128 7.31 -11.26 -5.48
CA ASP A 128 7.12 -12.45 -6.30
C ASP A 128 6.83 -12.09 -7.77
N LEU A 129 6.05 -11.03 -8.02
CA LEU A 129 5.85 -10.49 -9.37
C LEU A 129 7.15 -9.97 -9.99
N PHE A 130 7.99 -9.27 -9.22
CA PHE A 130 9.30 -8.81 -9.69
C PHE A 130 10.22 -9.97 -10.05
N ARG A 131 10.22 -11.05 -9.25
CA ARG A 131 10.99 -12.27 -9.55
C ARG A 131 10.49 -12.95 -10.81
N LEU A 132 9.19 -13.17 -10.91
CA LEU A 132 8.58 -13.79 -12.08
C LEU A 132 8.85 -12.99 -13.35
N ASN A 133 8.81 -11.65 -13.27
CA ASN A 133 9.14 -10.80 -14.41
C ASN A 133 10.60 -11.01 -14.87
N LYS A 134 11.56 -11.04 -13.94
CA LYS A 134 12.98 -11.33 -14.28
C LYS A 134 13.16 -12.71 -14.90
N ASP A 135 12.45 -13.72 -14.39
CA ASP A 135 12.52 -15.07 -14.92
C ASP A 135 11.98 -15.14 -16.35
N ILE A 136 10.85 -14.45 -16.60
CA ILE A 136 10.27 -14.33 -17.95
C ILE A 136 11.22 -13.57 -18.88
N GLU A 137 11.81 -12.47 -18.45
CA GLU A 137 12.80 -11.71 -19.23
C GLU A 137 13.99 -12.59 -19.62
N ALA A 138 14.50 -13.42 -18.69
CA ALA A 138 15.59 -14.33 -18.97
C ALA A 138 15.21 -15.37 -20.04
N VAL A 139 14.02 -15.98 -19.92
CA VAL A 139 13.52 -16.95 -20.90
C VAL A 139 13.29 -16.29 -22.27
N ILE A 140 12.74 -15.07 -22.32
CA ILE A 140 12.55 -14.32 -23.56
C ILE A 140 13.89 -14.00 -24.20
N ALA A 141 14.89 -13.57 -23.41
CA ALA A 141 16.23 -13.29 -23.91
C ALA A 141 16.88 -14.55 -24.50
N GLU A 142 16.73 -15.70 -23.83
CA GLU A 142 17.23 -16.99 -24.32
C GLU A 142 16.56 -17.39 -25.64
N ARG A 143 15.22 -17.34 -25.70
CA ARG A 143 14.46 -17.66 -26.92
C ARG A 143 14.77 -16.71 -28.07
N THR A 144 14.90 -15.41 -27.78
CA THR A 144 15.27 -14.39 -28.78
C THR A 144 16.66 -14.65 -29.33
N LYS A 145 17.64 -14.94 -28.47
CA LYS A 145 19.01 -15.30 -28.89
C LYS A 145 19.00 -16.53 -29.79
N ALA A 146 18.30 -17.60 -29.40
CA ALA A 146 18.19 -18.81 -30.21
C ALA A 146 17.51 -18.55 -31.57
N GLY A 147 16.45 -17.73 -31.59
CA GLY A 147 15.76 -17.35 -32.83
C GLY A 147 16.62 -16.47 -33.74
N MET A 148 17.36 -15.51 -33.19
CA MET A 148 18.31 -14.68 -33.94
C MET A 148 19.45 -15.52 -34.51
N ALA A 149 20.01 -16.43 -33.72
CA ALA A 149 21.02 -17.39 -34.14
C ALA A 149 20.55 -18.22 -35.34
N LEU A 150 19.33 -18.77 -35.29
CA LEU A 150 18.74 -19.54 -36.39
C LEU A 150 18.49 -18.69 -37.63
N ARG A 151 18.00 -17.45 -37.46
CA ARG A 151 17.79 -16.52 -38.57
C ARG A 151 19.11 -16.20 -39.28
N ILE A 152 20.16 -15.88 -38.53
CA ILE A 152 21.49 -15.62 -39.08
C ILE A 152 22.02 -16.85 -39.80
N ALA A 153 21.85 -18.05 -39.24
CA ALA A 153 22.23 -19.30 -39.90
C ALA A 153 21.57 -19.45 -41.28
N HIS A 154 20.24 -19.26 -41.35
CA HIS A 154 19.51 -19.29 -42.62
C HIS A 154 19.95 -18.21 -43.61
N GLU A 155 20.13 -16.96 -43.15
CA GLU A 155 20.55 -15.84 -44.00
C GLU A 155 21.96 -16.03 -44.56
N VAL A 156 22.88 -16.67 -43.81
CA VAL A 156 24.25 -16.99 -44.27
C VAL A 156 24.25 -18.20 -45.21
N ARG A 157 23.40 -19.20 -44.98
CA ARG A 157 23.30 -20.39 -45.84
C ARG A 157 22.97 -20.04 -47.29
N ASN A 158 22.03 -19.13 -47.50
CA ASN A 158 21.56 -18.72 -48.83
C ASN A 158 22.70 -18.24 -49.77
N PRO A 159 23.49 -17.21 -49.43
CA PRO A 159 24.60 -16.76 -50.26
C PRO A 159 25.70 -17.81 -50.38
N VAL A 160 25.98 -18.59 -49.33
CA VAL A 160 26.99 -19.67 -49.39
C VAL A 160 26.59 -20.74 -50.42
N THR A 161 25.34 -21.19 -50.40
CA THR A 161 24.82 -22.16 -51.39
C THR A 161 24.85 -21.56 -52.81
N ILE A 162 24.50 -20.27 -52.96
CA ILE A 162 24.57 -19.56 -54.24
C ILE A 162 26.02 -19.49 -54.76
N ILE A 163 26.98 -19.08 -53.92
CA ILE A 163 28.41 -18.99 -54.26
C ILE A 163 28.94 -20.37 -54.65
N GLY A 164 28.67 -21.40 -53.84
CA GLY A 164 29.09 -22.77 -54.13
C GLY A 164 28.53 -23.29 -55.47
N GLY A 165 27.25 -23.00 -55.74
CA GLY A 165 26.60 -23.33 -57.01
C GLY A 165 27.22 -22.62 -58.21
N MET A 166 27.49 -21.31 -58.11
CA MET A 166 28.16 -20.54 -59.16
C MET A 166 29.58 -21.04 -59.43
N VAL A 167 30.39 -21.23 -58.38
CA VAL A 167 31.77 -21.71 -58.51
C VAL A 167 31.81 -23.11 -59.13
N ARG A 168 30.87 -23.99 -58.77
CA ARG A 168 30.75 -25.33 -59.36
C ARG A 168 30.40 -25.29 -60.85
N ARG A 169 29.55 -24.35 -61.29
CA ARG A 169 29.30 -24.12 -62.72
C ARG A 169 30.55 -23.60 -63.44
N LEU A 170 31.28 -22.66 -62.85
CA LEU A 170 32.52 -22.12 -63.43
C LEU A 170 33.61 -23.20 -63.58
N LEU A 171 33.78 -24.08 -62.58
CA LEU A 171 34.72 -25.21 -62.63
C LEU A 171 34.42 -26.22 -63.74
N ASN A 172 33.16 -26.34 -64.16
CA ASN A 172 32.77 -27.21 -65.27
C ASN A 172 33.12 -26.61 -66.64
N VAL A 173 33.30 -25.30 -66.73
CA VAL A 173 33.60 -24.57 -67.98
C VAL A 173 35.10 -24.24 -68.11
N TYR A 174 35.82 -24.10 -66.99
CA TYR A 174 37.25 -23.76 -66.98
C TYR A 174 38.18 -24.95 -67.32
N PRO A 175 39.19 -24.77 -68.21
CA PRO A 175 40.19 -25.81 -68.52
C PRO A 175 40.98 -26.26 -67.28
N PRO A 176 41.42 -27.54 -67.22
CA PRO A 176 42.11 -28.11 -66.06
C PRO A 176 43.49 -27.50 -65.76
N GLU A 177 44.13 -26.85 -66.73
CA GLU A 177 45.52 -26.38 -66.64
C GLU A 177 45.68 -24.91 -66.22
N GLU A 178 44.57 -24.17 -66.07
CA GLU A 178 44.62 -22.75 -65.71
C GLU A 178 44.71 -22.52 -64.19
N GLU A 179 45.57 -21.60 -63.76
CA GLU A 179 45.74 -21.17 -62.36
C GLU A 179 44.39 -20.74 -61.73
N GLY A 180 43.47 -20.21 -62.54
CA GLY A 180 42.11 -19.84 -62.13
C GLY A 180 41.29 -21.01 -61.58
N ARG A 181 41.52 -22.23 -62.05
CA ARG A 181 40.82 -23.43 -61.56
C ARG A 181 41.19 -23.77 -60.12
N LEU A 182 42.46 -23.59 -59.75
CA LEU A 182 42.94 -23.78 -58.37
C LEU A 182 42.31 -22.76 -57.40
N LYS A 183 42.18 -21.50 -57.84
CA LYS A 183 41.51 -20.45 -57.06
C LYS A 183 40.02 -20.76 -56.86
N LEU A 184 39.34 -21.24 -57.92
CA LEU A 184 37.93 -21.65 -57.84
C LEU A 184 37.71 -22.86 -56.94
N THR A 185 38.59 -23.87 -56.95
CA THR A 185 38.50 -25.00 -56.01
C THR A 185 38.71 -24.56 -54.56
N HIS A 186 39.62 -23.63 -54.30
CA HIS A 186 39.79 -23.08 -52.95
C HIS A 186 38.53 -22.33 -52.47
N ILE A 187 37.92 -21.51 -53.32
CA ILE A 187 36.66 -20.81 -52.97
C ILE A 187 35.53 -21.81 -52.72
N LEU A 188 35.41 -22.86 -53.54
CA LEU A 188 34.41 -23.91 -53.34
C LEU A 188 34.61 -24.65 -52.01
N ASP A 189 35.85 -24.95 -51.65
CA ASP A 189 36.17 -25.60 -50.38
C ASP A 189 35.81 -24.71 -49.17
N GLN A 190 36.05 -23.40 -49.27
CA GLN A 190 35.64 -22.44 -48.23
C GLN A 190 34.12 -22.30 -48.13
N ALA A 191 33.40 -22.25 -49.25
CA ALA A 191 31.94 -22.23 -49.26
C ALA A 191 31.37 -23.49 -48.59
N ARG A 192 31.93 -24.67 -48.88
CA ARG A 192 31.55 -25.94 -48.24
C ARG A 192 31.86 -25.97 -46.75
N LYS A 193 33.00 -25.42 -46.33
CA LYS A 193 33.34 -25.28 -44.90
C LYS A 193 32.33 -24.40 -44.17
N LEU A 194 31.93 -23.27 -44.77
CA LEU A 194 30.89 -22.40 -44.21
C LEU A 194 29.52 -23.10 -44.15
N GLU A 195 29.12 -23.82 -45.21
CA GLU A 195 27.87 -24.58 -45.24
C GLU A 195 27.82 -25.66 -44.15
N ASN A 196 28.93 -26.36 -43.94
CA ASN A 196 29.06 -27.35 -42.87
C ASN A 196 29.03 -26.72 -41.47
N LEU A 197 29.64 -25.56 -41.28
CA LEU A 197 29.62 -24.83 -40.00
C LEU A 197 28.21 -24.36 -39.64
N VAL A 198 27.49 -23.77 -40.60
CA VAL A 198 26.08 -23.36 -40.43
C VAL A 198 25.21 -24.57 -40.11
N SER A 199 25.41 -25.69 -40.82
CA SER A 199 24.65 -26.93 -40.59
C SER A 199 24.89 -27.52 -39.19
N LYS A 200 26.11 -27.43 -38.65
CA LYS A 200 26.40 -27.83 -37.27
C LYS A 200 25.72 -26.91 -36.25
N PHE A 201 25.62 -25.62 -36.54
CA PHE A 201 24.97 -24.65 -35.67
C PHE A 201 23.45 -24.87 -35.59
N GLU A 202 22.80 -25.26 -36.68
CA GLU A 202 21.38 -25.66 -36.71
C GLU A 202 21.12 -26.99 -35.95
N ALA A 203 22.10 -27.89 -35.91
CA ALA A 203 21.98 -29.18 -35.22
C ALA A 203 22.13 -29.09 -33.69
N VAL A 204 22.72 -28.00 -33.17
CA VAL A 204 22.75 -27.69 -31.73
C VAL A 204 21.39 -27.12 -31.33
N ARG A 205 20.41 -28.01 -31.23
CA ARG A 205 19.07 -27.69 -30.75
C ARG A 205 19.08 -27.77 -29.20
N PRO A 206 18.64 -26.74 -28.46
CA PRO A 206 18.26 -26.94 -27.07
C PRO A 206 16.98 -27.78 -26.96
#